data_AF-A0A226D0G5-F1
#
_entry.id   AF-A0A226D0G5-F1
#
_cell.length_a   1.000
_cell.length_b   1.000
_cell.length_c   1.000
_cell.angle_alpha   90.00
_cell.angle_beta   90.00
_cell.angle_gamma   90.00
#
_symmetry.space_group_name_H-M   'P 1'
#
loop_
_entity.id
_entity.type
_entity.pdbx_description
1 polymer ?
#
loop_
_entity_poly.entity_id
_entity_poly.type
_entity_poly.pdbx_seq_one_letter_code
_entity_poly.pdbx_strand_id
1 'polypeptide(L)'
;MLSTFRRSTGFLSRICGPTEALKQSGRELVSPEMWILLNLYRNVFVKFSMMPFSFEISERVIHVDRLTRRKRLVSKCWSVLGPLHSLICFYLLSNMVSGSKLKSYDVLDILRPVACMYLGILPLTMMGMSYTISFCPQVAPSIVNCIPRLEEKFSELANTVCRRRPTVSNPHLEALIYIGIFAAPLAMMVLVPSAVVLNLDPLNIFFSTTCKDCVARMVTFYMTRILILTLLCVEIVKAGLAFLIVGMIVLLAASEGACKLDNCIKSGTVSKLGILRLYQELQIWNQHTNILFCYKAIPPLLFLGLIIVIFVNYATIKLFGVLPGMIYPAAPASSLGAAVLFMTLLPQAAKTHDNSSLFLASVKNYVIGKYERKVGYSLRPIGARCGPFGIIRYEWVSKFVETDLNYTLTALLTFR
;
A
#
# COMPACT_ATOMS: atom_id res chain seq x y z
N MET A 1 -3.34 -25.69 -23.43
CA MET A 1 -3.45 -24.58 -22.47
C MET A 1 -2.36 -23.49 -22.63
N LEU A 2 -1.77 -23.34 -23.84
CA LEU A 2 -0.66 -22.39 -24.12
C LEU A 2 -0.96 -21.37 -25.24
N SER A 3 -2.18 -21.35 -25.81
CA SER A 3 -2.50 -20.53 -27.00
C SER A 3 -3.05 -19.12 -26.71
N THR A 4 -3.26 -18.74 -25.44
CA THR A 4 -3.81 -17.42 -25.08
C THR A 4 -2.78 -16.35 -24.69
N PHE A 5 -1.49 -16.67 -24.70
CA PHE A 5 -0.45 -15.71 -24.25
C PHE A 5 0.22 -14.90 -25.38
N ARG A 6 -0.05 -15.20 -26.66
CA ARG A 6 0.58 -14.53 -27.81
C ARG A 6 0.02 -13.15 -28.16
N ARG A 7 -0.85 -12.57 -27.31
CA ARG A 7 -1.46 -11.23 -27.50
C ARG A 7 -0.85 -10.12 -26.63
N SER A 8 0.17 -10.40 -25.82
CA SER A 8 0.69 -9.42 -24.85
C SER A 8 1.81 -8.50 -25.38
N THR A 9 2.53 -8.88 -26.44
CA THR A 9 3.63 -8.04 -26.96
C THR A 9 3.15 -6.82 -27.75
N GLY A 10 1.93 -6.85 -28.30
CA GLY A 10 1.29 -5.67 -28.90
C GLY A 10 0.62 -4.71 -27.90
N PHE A 11 0.65 -5.03 -26.59
CA PHE A 11 0.05 -4.17 -25.56
C PHE A 11 0.98 -3.03 -25.15
N LEU A 12 2.29 -3.27 -25.07
CA LEU A 12 3.28 -2.21 -24.77
C LEU A 12 3.38 -1.18 -25.90
N SER A 13 3.28 -1.59 -27.17
CA SER A 13 3.25 -0.64 -28.29
C SER A 13 1.92 0.12 -28.44
N ARG A 14 0.82 -0.37 -27.84
CA ARG A 14 -0.47 0.35 -27.77
C ARG A 14 -0.57 1.34 -26.61
N ILE A 15 0.24 1.18 -25.57
CA ILE A 15 0.30 2.16 -24.46
C ILE A 15 0.98 3.47 -24.94
N CYS A 16 1.82 3.42 -25.98
CA CYS A 16 2.41 4.61 -26.60
C CYS A 16 1.52 5.32 -27.64
N GLY A 17 0.25 4.93 -27.81
CA GLY A 17 -0.64 5.57 -28.78
C GLY A 17 -2.02 5.95 -28.24
N PRO A 18 -2.16 7.06 -27.49
CA PRO A 18 -3.41 7.78 -27.41
C PRO A 18 -3.19 9.28 -27.72
N THR A 19 -2.92 9.62 -28.98
CA THR A 19 -2.68 11.03 -29.35
C THR A 19 -3.95 11.89 -29.34
N GLU A 20 -5.15 11.30 -29.31
CA GLU A 20 -6.41 12.07 -29.37
C GLU A 20 -7.18 12.19 -28.04
N ALA A 21 -6.93 11.35 -27.04
CA ALA A 21 -7.62 11.43 -25.74
C ALA A 21 -7.05 12.52 -24.79
N LEU A 22 -5.91 13.11 -25.13
CA LEU A 22 -5.13 13.97 -24.22
C LEU A 22 -5.65 15.42 -24.06
N LYS A 23 -6.66 15.85 -24.84
CA LYS A 23 -7.17 17.24 -24.77
C LYS A 23 -8.02 17.54 -23.51
N GLN A 24 -8.47 16.54 -22.75
CA GLN A 24 -9.33 16.75 -21.55
C GLN A 24 -8.58 16.86 -20.21
N SER A 25 -7.25 16.81 -20.19
CA SER A 25 -6.35 16.69 -19.01
C SER A 25 -6.37 17.83 -17.96
N GLY A 26 -7.42 18.67 -17.88
CA GLY A 26 -7.52 19.79 -16.93
C GLY A 26 -8.55 19.57 -15.82
N ARG A 27 -9.41 18.57 -15.99
CA ARG A 27 -10.56 18.31 -15.11
C ARG A 27 -10.21 17.36 -13.97
N GLU A 28 -9.11 16.66 -14.09
CA GLU A 28 -8.83 15.48 -13.29
C GLU A 28 -8.10 15.86 -11.99
N LEU A 29 -8.50 15.21 -10.90
CA LEU A 29 -7.85 15.26 -9.59
C LEU A 29 -6.80 14.14 -9.47
N VAL A 30 -6.96 13.08 -10.27
CA VAL A 30 -6.07 11.91 -10.31
C VAL A 30 -5.70 11.62 -11.77
N SER A 31 -4.44 11.29 -12.03
CA SER A 31 -3.98 10.97 -13.39
C SER A 31 -4.74 9.75 -13.95
N PRO A 32 -5.11 9.74 -15.25
CA PRO A 32 -5.72 8.59 -15.92
C PRO A 32 -4.92 7.29 -15.73
N GLU A 33 -3.60 7.41 -15.67
CA GLU A 33 -2.65 6.32 -15.50
C GLU A 33 -2.85 5.59 -14.18
N MET A 34 -3.17 6.29 -13.09
CA MET A 34 -3.45 5.64 -11.80
C MET A 34 -4.71 4.76 -11.84
N TRP A 35 -5.71 5.14 -12.63
CA TRP A 35 -6.91 4.33 -12.86
C TRP A 35 -6.60 3.09 -13.71
N ILE A 36 -5.72 3.23 -14.71
CA ILE A 36 -5.21 2.11 -15.50
C ILE A 36 -4.42 1.13 -14.60
N LEU A 37 -3.57 1.64 -13.71
CA LEU A 37 -2.81 0.82 -12.75
C LEU A 37 -3.75 0.06 -11.79
N LEU A 38 -4.82 0.68 -11.32
CA LEU A 38 -5.82 0.00 -10.48
C LEU A 38 -6.50 -1.15 -11.22
N ASN A 39 -6.91 -0.93 -12.47
CA ASN A 39 -7.50 -1.98 -13.31
C ASN A 39 -6.50 -3.12 -13.57
N LEU A 40 -5.24 -2.76 -13.88
CA LEU A 40 -4.17 -3.70 -14.12
C LEU A 40 -3.90 -4.58 -12.90
N TYR A 41 -3.78 -3.96 -11.72
CA TYR A 41 -3.65 -4.64 -10.44
C TYR A 41 -4.77 -5.67 -10.24
N ARG A 42 -6.03 -5.26 -10.45
CA ARG A 42 -7.18 -6.17 -10.35
C ARG A 42 -7.06 -7.34 -11.32
N ASN A 43 -6.71 -7.10 -12.58
CA ASN A 43 -6.64 -8.12 -13.62
C ASN A 43 -5.49 -9.13 -13.42
N VAL A 44 -4.40 -8.71 -12.78
CA VAL A 44 -3.31 -9.61 -12.38
C VAL A 44 -3.72 -10.45 -11.18
N PHE A 45 -4.16 -9.81 -10.10
CA PHE A 45 -4.39 -10.51 -8.83
C PHE A 45 -5.69 -11.32 -8.77
N VAL A 46 -6.70 -11.05 -9.61
CA VAL A 46 -7.89 -11.90 -9.71
C VAL A 46 -7.55 -13.35 -10.15
N LYS A 47 -6.39 -13.55 -10.78
CA LYS A 47 -5.89 -14.88 -11.17
C LYS A 47 -5.27 -15.66 -10.01
N PHE A 48 -4.71 -14.95 -9.03
CA PHE A 48 -3.99 -15.55 -7.89
C PHE A 48 -4.84 -15.55 -6.61
N SER A 49 -5.79 -14.63 -6.48
CA SER A 49 -6.61 -14.44 -5.30
C SER A 49 -8.05 -14.07 -5.67
N MET A 50 -9.01 -14.44 -4.83
CA MET A 50 -10.37 -13.94 -4.87
C MET A 50 -10.37 -12.43 -4.61
N MET A 51 -10.89 -11.66 -5.55
CA MET A 51 -11.11 -10.23 -5.41
C MET A 51 -12.61 -9.94 -5.54
N PRO A 52 -13.22 -9.22 -4.58
CA PRO A 52 -14.63 -8.86 -4.62
C PRO A 52 -14.89 -7.60 -5.46
N PHE A 53 -14.08 -7.34 -6.50
CA PHE A 53 -14.10 -6.08 -7.24
C PHE A 53 -14.12 -6.29 -8.76
N SER A 54 -15.00 -5.54 -9.41
CA SER A 54 -14.93 -5.24 -10.84
C SER A 54 -14.69 -3.74 -11.01
N PHE A 55 -14.06 -3.37 -12.12
CA PHE A 55 -13.67 -2.00 -12.40
C PHE A 55 -14.12 -1.61 -13.80
N GLU A 56 -14.87 -0.53 -13.88
CA GLU A 56 -15.30 0.07 -15.14
C GLU A 56 -14.43 1.30 -15.42
N ILE A 57 -13.49 1.15 -16.36
CA ILE A 57 -12.45 2.16 -16.62
C ILE A 57 -13.01 3.44 -17.25
N SER A 58 -14.07 3.32 -18.06
CA SER A 58 -14.78 4.44 -18.70
C SER A 58 -15.36 5.39 -17.65
N GLU A 59 -15.98 4.84 -16.61
CA GLU A 59 -16.65 5.60 -15.56
C GLU A 59 -15.75 5.89 -14.36
N ARG A 60 -14.59 5.22 -14.26
CA ARG A 60 -13.70 5.22 -13.09
C ARG A 60 -14.42 4.76 -11.81
N VAL A 61 -15.32 3.78 -11.97
CA VAL A 61 -16.14 3.24 -10.90
C VAL A 61 -15.67 1.84 -10.53
N ILE A 62 -15.52 1.60 -9.22
CA ILE A 62 -15.33 0.28 -8.64
C ILE A 62 -16.71 -0.27 -8.27
N HIS A 63 -17.03 -1.48 -8.70
CA HIS A 63 -18.19 -2.22 -8.24
C HIS A 63 -17.77 -3.37 -7.33
N VAL A 64 -18.61 -3.67 -6.33
CA VAL A 64 -18.41 -4.85 -5.48
C VAL A 64 -19.13 -6.03 -6.10
N ASP A 65 -18.35 -7.02 -6.54
CA ASP A 65 -18.89 -8.24 -7.09
C ASP A 65 -19.55 -9.08 -5.99
N ARG A 66 -20.76 -9.59 -6.25
CA ARG A 66 -21.45 -10.49 -5.34
C ARG A 66 -20.78 -11.86 -5.34
N LEU A 67 -19.76 -12.03 -4.51
CA LEU A 67 -19.10 -13.32 -4.31
C LEU A 67 -20.05 -14.36 -3.73
N THR A 68 -19.95 -15.61 -4.21
CA THR A 68 -20.65 -16.76 -3.63
C THR A 68 -20.23 -16.96 -2.16
N ARG A 69 -21.08 -17.59 -1.34
CA ARG A 69 -20.81 -17.82 0.09
C ARG A 69 -19.47 -18.51 0.32
N ARG A 70 -19.12 -19.50 -0.53
CA ARG A 70 -17.85 -20.22 -0.48
C ARG A 70 -16.65 -19.31 -0.78
N LYS A 71 -16.68 -18.54 -1.88
CA LYS A 71 -15.60 -17.61 -2.24
C LYS A 71 -15.37 -16.55 -1.16
N ARG A 72 -16.46 -16.04 -0.58
CA ARG A 72 -16.40 -15.08 0.54
C ARG A 72 -15.75 -15.69 1.77
N LEU A 73 -16.10 -16.92 2.13
CA LEU A 73 -15.48 -17.63 3.26
C LEU A 73 -13.98 -17.81 3.01
N VAL A 74 -13.59 -18.27 1.82
CA VAL A 74 -12.18 -18.47 1.44
C VAL A 74 -11.38 -17.16 1.56
N SER A 75 -11.88 -16.06 1.00
CA SER A 75 -11.24 -14.74 1.10
C SER A 75 -11.06 -14.28 2.54
N LYS A 76 -12.05 -14.50 3.41
CA LYS A 76 -11.93 -14.20 4.85
C LYS A 76 -10.91 -15.10 5.54
N CYS A 77 -10.92 -16.40 5.27
CA CYS A 77 -9.96 -17.34 5.84
C CYS A 77 -8.52 -16.97 5.47
N TRP A 78 -8.27 -16.55 4.23
CA TRP A 78 -6.94 -16.11 3.80
C TRP A 78 -6.46 -14.85 4.52
N SER A 79 -7.37 -13.89 4.78
CA SER A 79 -7.03 -12.70 5.57
C SER A 79 -6.71 -13.04 7.03
N VAL A 80 -7.39 -14.03 7.61
CA VAL A 80 -7.13 -14.52 8.99
C VAL A 80 -5.87 -15.38 9.08
N LEU A 81 -5.47 -16.02 7.98
CA LEU A 81 -4.27 -16.86 7.93
C LEU A 81 -2.99 -16.07 8.24
N GLY A 82 -2.92 -14.79 7.85
CA GLY A 82 -1.76 -13.92 8.12
C GLY A 82 -1.48 -13.75 9.62
N PRO A 83 -2.43 -13.23 10.41
CA PRO A 83 -2.28 -13.14 11.87
C PRO A 83 -2.02 -14.48 12.56
N LEU A 84 -2.69 -15.56 12.13
CA LEU A 84 -2.44 -16.90 12.68
C LEU A 84 -1.01 -17.35 12.41
N HIS A 85 -0.51 -17.16 11.18
CA HIS A 85 0.88 -17.45 10.85
C HIS A 85 1.85 -16.61 11.70
N SER A 86 1.52 -15.34 11.92
CA SER A 86 2.33 -14.43 12.74
C SER A 86 2.45 -14.92 14.18
N LEU A 87 1.35 -15.39 14.77
CA LEU A 87 1.35 -16.00 16.10
C LEU A 87 2.20 -17.27 16.16
N ILE A 88 2.10 -18.14 15.14
CA ILE A 88 2.92 -19.34 15.03
C ILE A 88 4.41 -18.96 14.95
N CYS A 89 4.76 -17.96 14.14
CA CYS A 89 6.13 -17.45 14.05
C CYS A 89 6.64 -16.98 15.42
N PHE A 90 5.89 -16.14 16.14
CA PHE A 90 6.35 -15.63 17.44
C PHE A 90 6.45 -16.72 18.51
N TYR A 91 5.54 -17.70 18.51
CA TYR A 91 5.65 -18.87 19.38
C TYR A 91 6.93 -19.66 19.10
N LEU A 92 7.22 -19.93 17.83
CA LEU A 92 8.44 -20.64 17.43
C LEU A 92 9.71 -19.84 17.73
N LEU A 93 9.69 -18.53 17.48
CA LEU A 93 10.79 -17.62 17.80
C LEU A 93 11.09 -17.64 19.31
N SER A 94 10.07 -17.59 20.16
CA SER A 94 10.22 -17.70 21.62
C SER A 94 10.88 -19.02 22.03
N ASN A 95 10.47 -20.13 21.40
CA ASN A 95 11.08 -21.44 21.64
C ASN A 95 12.54 -21.52 21.16
N MET A 96 12.86 -20.93 20.00
CA MET A 96 14.23 -20.87 19.48
C MET A 96 15.14 -20.07 20.42
N VAL A 97 14.67 -18.93 20.90
CA VAL A 97 15.42 -18.08 21.84
C VAL A 97 15.64 -18.82 23.17
N SER A 98 14.60 -19.44 23.73
CA SER A 98 14.67 -20.13 25.02
C SER A 98 15.48 -21.43 25.00
N GLY A 99 15.44 -22.17 23.88
CA GLY A 99 16.08 -23.48 23.73
C GLY A 99 17.53 -23.43 23.24
N SER A 100 18.02 -22.27 22.79
CA SER A 100 19.34 -22.14 22.15
C SER A 100 20.51 -22.26 23.15
N LYS A 101 20.86 -23.50 23.51
CA LYS A 101 22.23 -23.81 23.93
C LYS A 101 23.07 -23.86 22.65
N LEU A 102 23.57 -22.70 22.19
CA LEU A 102 24.45 -22.58 21.02
C LEU A 102 25.65 -23.53 21.17
N LYS A 103 25.55 -24.74 20.62
CA LYS A 103 26.65 -25.71 20.56
C LYS A 103 27.24 -25.83 19.15
N SER A 104 26.61 -25.18 18.16
CA SER A 104 26.98 -25.23 16.75
C SER A 104 26.83 -23.83 16.14
N TYR A 105 27.85 -23.37 15.39
CA TYR A 105 27.85 -22.10 14.66
C TYR A 105 27.34 -22.29 13.22
N ASP A 106 26.28 -23.10 13.02
CA ASP A 106 25.69 -23.23 11.69
C ASP A 106 24.96 -21.92 11.33
N VAL A 107 25.25 -21.38 10.15
CA VAL A 107 24.63 -20.18 9.60
C VAL A 107 23.10 -20.29 9.60
N LEU A 108 22.57 -21.49 9.37
CA LEU A 108 21.12 -21.74 9.37
C LEU A 108 20.48 -21.53 10.74
N ASP A 109 21.21 -21.72 11.84
CA ASP A 109 20.70 -21.51 13.20
C ASP A 109 20.51 -20.02 13.51
N ILE A 110 21.30 -19.14 12.89
CA ILE A 110 21.14 -17.68 12.98
C ILE A 110 20.03 -17.20 12.04
N LEU A 111 19.95 -17.78 10.83
CA LEU A 111 19.04 -17.31 9.80
C LEU A 111 17.57 -17.67 10.08
N ARG A 112 17.30 -18.79 10.76
CA ARG A 112 15.92 -19.21 11.09
C ARG A 112 15.18 -18.22 12.01
N PRO A 113 15.73 -17.78 13.16
CA PRO A 113 15.10 -16.75 13.98
C PRO A 113 14.83 -15.47 13.18
N VAL A 114 15.77 -15.07 12.32
CA VAL A 114 15.65 -13.86 11.51
C VAL A 114 14.50 -13.97 10.50
N ALA A 115 14.45 -15.08 9.75
CA ALA A 115 13.38 -15.36 8.81
C ALA A 115 12.03 -15.48 9.53
N CYS A 116 11.99 -16.11 10.72
CA CYS A 116 10.79 -16.26 11.51
C CYS A 116 10.25 -14.92 12.02
N MET A 117 11.12 -14.02 12.49
CA MET A 117 10.74 -12.66 12.87
C MET A 117 10.21 -11.86 11.67
N TYR A 118 10.90 -11.91 10.53
CA TYR A 118 10.47 -11.23 9.30
C TYR A 118 9.10 -11.74 8.81
N LEU A 119 8.94 -13.06 8.67
CA LEU A 119 7.68 -13.69 8.25
C LEU A 119 6.56 -13.55 9.27
N GLY A 120 6.89 -13.31 10.55
CA GLY A 120 5.92 -13.04 11.61
C GLY A 120 5.40 -11.60 11.60
N ILE A 121 6.25 -10.60 11.32
CA ILE A 121 5.83 -9.19 11.35
C ILE A 121 5.16 -8.79 10.03
N LEU A 122 5.62 -9.33 8.88
CA LEU A 122 5.16 -8.92 7.55
C LEU A 122 3.63 -9.05 7.32
N PRO A 123 2.96 -10.15 7.71
CA PRO A 123 1.51 -10.25 7.57
C PRO A 123 0.76 -9.25 8.45
N LEU A 124 1.32 -8.91 9.63
CA LEU A 124 0.69 -7.96 10.55
C LEU A 124 0.73 -6.53 10.00
N THR A 125 1.79 -6.14 9.26
CA THR A 125 1.86 -4.80 8.66
C THR A 125 0.77 -4.58 7.62
N MET A 126 0.44 -5.62 6.85
CA MET A 126 -0.57 -5.58 5.80
C MET A 126 -1.98 -5.99 6.25
N MET A 127 -2.13 -6.37 7.53
CA MET A 127 -3.39 -6.88 8.08
C MET A 127 -4.54 -5.88 7.91
N GLY A 128 -4.31 -4.58 8.11
CA GLY A 128 -5.37 -3.56 7.99
C GLY A 128 -5.95 -3.46 6.58
N MET A 129 -5.12 -3.56 5.55
CA MET A 129 -5.58 -3.55 4.16
C MET A 129 -6.19 -4.90 3.75
N SER A 130 -5.57 -6.02 4.15
CA SER A 130 -6.14 -7.36 3.92
C SER A 130 -7.54 -7.50 4.55
N TYR A 131 -7.70 -7.01 5.78
CA TYR A 131 -8.98 -6.97 6.47
C TYR A 131 -10.01 -6.13 5.71
N THR A 132 -9.61 -4.93 5.27
CA THR A 132 -10.50 -4.03 4.51
C THR A 132 -10.99 -4.70 3.22
N ILE A 133 -10.11 -5.34 2.46
CA ILE A 133 -10.46 -6.04 1.22
C ILE A 133 -11.44 -7.21 1.48
N SER A 134 -11.17 -8.01 2.51
CA SER A 134 -11.90 -9.28 2.72
C SER A 134 -13.17 -9.15 3.57
N PHE A 135 -13.17 -8.26 4.57
CA PHE A 135 -14.28 -8.09 5.52
C PHE A 135 -15.14 -6.86 5.23
N CYS A 136 -14.56 -5.81 4.67
CA CYS A 136 -15.24 -4.55 4.40
C CYS A 136 -15.10 -4.12 2.93
N PRO A 137 -15.44 -4.97 1.94
CA PRO A 137 -15.18 -4.66 0.53
C PRO A 137 -15.89 -3.38 0.07
N GLN A 138 -16.98 -2.95 0.73
CA GLN A 138 -17.68 -1.71 0.40
C GLN A 138 -16.86 -0.43 0.65
N VAL A 139 -15.79 -0.49 1.44
CA VAL A 139 -14.96 0.67 1.78
C VAL A 139 -14.28 1.25 0.55
N ALA A 140 -13.67 0.42 -0.30
CA ALA A 140 -12.97 0.89 -1.50
C ALA A 140 -13.90 1.66 -2.48
N PRO A 141 -15.04 1.12 -2.93
CA PRO A 141 -16.00 1.87 -3.75
C PRO A 141 -16.52 3.12 -3.07
N SER A 142 -16.83 3.07 -1.77
CA SER A 142 -17.36 4.22 -1.04
C SER A 142 -16.40 5.42 -1.01
N ILE A 143 -15.09 5.15 -1.06
CA ILE A 143 -14.05 6.19 -1.06
C ILE A 143 -13.72 6.61 -2.48
N VAL A 144 -13.44 5.64 -3.35
CA VAL A 144 -12.87 5.89 -4.69
C VAL A 144 -13.92 6.43 -5.66
N ASN A 145 -15.17 5.94 -5.61
CA ASN A 145 -16.23 6.38 -6.53
C ASN A 145 -16.71 7.81 -6.24
N CYS A 146 -16.34 8.39 -5.10
CA CYS A 146 -16.57 9.80 -4.81
C CYS A 146 -15.64 10.72 -5.61
N ILE A 147 -14.48 10.24 -6.05
CA ILE A 147 -13.47 11.05 -6.72
C ILE A 147 -13.97 11.60 -8.07
N PRO A 148 -14.53 10.78 -8.99
CA PRO A 148 -15.07 11.31 -10.25
C PRO A 148 -16.18 12.35 -10.05
N ARG A 149 -17.03 12.17 -9.02
CA ARG A 149 -18.08 13.14 -8.67
C ARG A 149 -17.51 14.46 -8.15
N LEU A 150 -16.42 14.40 -7.40
CA LEU A 150 -15.69 15.60 -7.00
C LEU A 150 -15.04 16.25 -8.23
N GLU A 151 -14.38 15.49 -9.10
CA GLU A 151 -13.78 15.99 -10.35
C GLU A 151 -14.79 16.78 -11.21
N GLU A 152 -16.02 16.29 -11.32
CA GLU A 152 -17.11 16.98 -12.03
C GLU A 152 -17.42 18.35 -11.41
N LYS A 153 -17.62 18.42 -10.08
CA LYS A 153 -17.86 19.68 -9.36
C LYS A 153 -16.68 20.65 -9.46
N PHE A 154 -15.46 20.14 -9.42
CA PHE A 154 -14.25 20.94 -9.66
C PHE A 154 -14.19 21.47 -11.09
N SER A 155 -14.67 20.70 -12.07
CA SER A 155 -14.71 21.12 -13.46
C SER A 155 -15.74 22.21 -13.72
N GLU A 156 -16.91 22.11 -13.10
CA GLU A 156 -17.93 23.17 -13.13
C GLU A 156 -17.38 24.48 -12.55
N LEU A 157 -16.66 24.40 -11.43
CA LEU A 157 -16.00 25.53 -10.81
C LEU A 157 -14.90 26.12 -11.72
N ALA A 158 -14.07 25.27 -12.34
CA ALA A 158 -12.91 25.65 -13.13
C ALA A 158 -13.25 26.22 -14.51
N ASN A 159 -14.42 25.93 -15.09
CA ASN A 159 -14.84 26.52 -16.37
C ASN A 159 -14.88 28.06 -16.34
N THR A 160 -14.81 28.66 -15.14
CA THR A 160 -14.78 30.12 -14.94
C THR A 160 -13.36 30.71 -14.82
N VAL A 161 -12.29 29.89 -14.70
CA VAL A 161 -10.93 30.37 -14.40
C VAL A 161 -9.88 29.68 -15.28
N CYS A 162 -9.13 30.47 -16.06
CA CYS A 162 -8.00 30.03 -16.87
C CYS A 162 -6.88 29.36 -16.05
N ARG A 163 -5.89 28.72 -16.67
CA ARG A 163 -5.85 27.42 -17.38
C ARG A 163 -4.51 26.76 -17.02
N ARG A 164 -3.93 27.10 -15.85
CA ARG A 164 -2.58 26.69 -15.47
C ARG A 164 -2.68 25.34 -14.79
N ARG A 165 -2.28 24.29 -15.52
CA ARG A 165 -2.33 22.91 -15.07
C ARG A 165 -1.10 22.59 -14.23
N PRO A 166 -1.25 22.21 -12.95
CA PRO A 166 -0.26 21.36 -12.33
C PRO A 166 -0.29 19.98 -13.03
N THR A 167 0.88 19.50 -13.42
CA THR A 167 1.04 18.12 -13.92
C THR A 167 0.89 17.19 -12.72
N VAL A 168 -0.23 16.48 -12.62
CA VAL A 168 -0.54 15.58 -11.49
C VAL A 168 0.17 14.22 -11.62
N SER A 169 0.74 13.91 -12.78
CA SER A 169 1.40 12.62 -13.02
C SER A 169 2.86 12.61 -12.53
N ASN A 170 3.23 11.52 -11.87
CA ASN A 170 4.63 11.17 -11.61
C ASN A 170 4.94 9.88 -12.40
N PRO A 171 5.44 10.00 -13.63
CA PRO A 171 5.58 8.85 -14.53
C PRO A 171 6.56 7.79 -14.00
N HIS A 172 7.56 8.21 -13.21
CA HIS A 172 8.51 7.28 -12.60
C HIS A 172 7.85 6.41 -11.54
N LEU A 173 7.01 7.01 -10.69
CA LEU A 173 6.26 6.26 -9.68
C LEU A 173 5.24 5.32 -10.32
N GLU A 174 4.52 5.80 -11.34
CA GLU A 174 3.55 4.99 -12.08
C GLU A 174 4.23 3.79 -12.76
N ALA A 175 5.38 4.00 -13.40
CA ALA A 175 6.20 2.93 -13.98
C ALA A 175 6.70 1.93 -12.93
N LEU A 176 7.13 2.41 -11.76
CA LEU A 176 7.56 1.56 -10.66
C LEU A 176 6.43 0.68 -10.13
N ILE A 177 5.23 1.24 -9.95
CA ILE A 177 4.02 0.49 -9.55
C ILE A 177 3.66 -0.54 -10.62
N TYR A 178 3.71 -0.16 -11.90
CA TYR A 178 3.46 -1.07 -13.03
C TYR A 178 4.40 -2.29 -12.97
N ILE A 179 5.71 -2.04 -12.84
CA ILE A 179 6.72 -3.10 -12.72
C ILE A 179 6.42 -3.96 -11.49
N GLY A 180 6.12 -3.34 -10.34
CA GLY A 180 5.78 -4.04 -9.11
C GLY A 180 4.60 -5.00 -9.24
N ILE A 181 3.53 -4.61 -9.95
CA ILE A 181 2.34 -5.46 -10.18
C ILE A 181 2.71 -6.78 -10.88
N PHE A 182 3.63 -6.75 -11.84
CA PHE A 182 4.04 -7.94 -12.59
C PHE A 182 5.20 -8.71 -11.95
N ALA A 183 6.19 -7.98 -11.42
CA ALA A 183 7.39 -8.57 -10.83
C ALA A 183 7.08 -9.28 -9.51
N ALA A 184 6.15 -8.76 -8.71
CA ALA A 184 5.93 -9.31 -7.37
C ALA A 184 5.41 -10.77 -7.38
N PRO A 185 4.38 -11.16 -8.17
CA PRO A 185 3.99 -12.57 -8.27
C PRO A 185 5.12 -13.49 -8.76
N LEU A 186 5.93 -13.03 -9.72
CA LEU A 186 7.06 -13.79 -10.24
C LEU A 186 8.13 -13.98 -9.16
N ALA A 187 8.47 -12.92 -8.42
CA ALA A 187 9.39 -12.98 -7.30
C ALA A 187 8.93 -13.98 -6.24
N MET A 188 7.63 -14.04 -5.92
CA MET A 188 7.11 -15.01 -4.96
C MET A 188 7.28 -16.47 -5.42
N MET A 189 7.05 -16.74 -6.70
CA MET A 189 7.21 -18.09 -7.27
C MET A 189 8.67 -18.59 -7.19
N VAL A 190 9.65 -17.69 -7.14
CA VAL A 190 11.07 -18.04 -6.98
C VAL A 190 11.49 -18.07 -5.51
N LEU A 191 11.12 -17.05 -4.74
CA LEU A 191 11.57 -16.87 -3.36
C LEU A 191 10.97 -17.91 -2.40
N VAL A 192 9.68 -18.27 -2.56
CA VAL A 192 9.01 -19.19 -1.63
C VAL A 192 9.60 -20.60 -1.70
N PRO A 193 9.73 -21.26 -2.87
CA PRO A 193 10.35 -22.58 -2.93
C PRO A 193 11.79 -22.57 -2.41
N SER A 194 12.55 -21.51 -2.72
CA SER A 194 13.94 -21.35 -2.27
C SER A 194 14.04 -21.30 -0.74
N ALA A 195 13.17 -20.54 -0.09
CA ALA A 195 13.10 -20.48 1.37
C ALA A 195 12.72 -21.82 2.00
N VAL A 196 11.82 -22.58 1.36
CA VAL A 196 11.39 -23.91 1.85
C VAL A 196 12.50 -24.95 1.68
N VAL A 197 13.19 -24.97 0.54
CA VAL A 197 14.34 -25.88 0.29
C VAL A 197 15.44 -25.64 1.32
N LEU A 198 15.69 -24.38 1.68
CA LEU A 198 16.67 -23.99 2.69
C LEU A 198 16.15 -24.13 4.13
N ASN A 199 14.92 -24.61 4.33
CA ASN A 199 14.30 -24.79 5.65
C ASN A 199 14.30 -23.51 6.52
N LEU A 200 14.09 -22.36 5.88
CA LEU A 200 14.00 -21.06 6.56
C LEU A 200 12.59 -20.71 7.02
N ASP A 201 11.59 -21.40 6.49
CA ASP A 201 10.21 -21.18 6.91
C ASP A 201 9.91 -21.82 8.27
N PRO A 202 9.05 -21.18 9.07
CA PRO A 202 8.64 -21.68 10.39
C PRO A 202 7.90 -23.02 10.34
N LEU A 203 7.30 -23.37 9.19
CA LEU A 203 6.51 -24.59 9.05
C LEU A 203 7.37 -25.87 9.01
N ASN A 204 8.69 -25.76 8.80
CA ASN A 204 9.61 -26.89 8.84
C ASN A 204 9.54 -27.68 10.16
N ILE A 205 9.24 -27.01 11.28
CA ILE A 205 9.18 -27.64 12.61
C ILE A 205 7.99 -28.61 12.69
N PHE A 206 6.85 -28.26 12.10
CA PHE A 206 5.65 -29.11 12.09
C PHE A 206 5.68 -30.15 10.96
N PHE A 207 6.29 -29.79 9.83
CA PHE A 207 6.34 -30.61 8.62
C PHE A 207 7.79 -30.92 8.27
N SER A 208 8.47 -31.64 9.17
CA SER A 208 9.87 -32.02 8.97
C SER A 208 10.02 -32.91 7.74
N THR A 209 10.99 -32.57 6.90
CA THR A 209 11.30 -33.29 5.67
C THR A 209 12.36 -34.37 5.86
N THR A 210 12.82 -34.61 7.09
CA THR A 210 13.89 -35.60 7.41
C THR A 210 13.42 -37.05 7.47
N CYS A 211 12.20 -37.36 7.02
CA CYS A 211 11.65 -38.72 7.04
C CYS A 211 12.31 -39.59 5.94
N LYS A 212 13.28 -40.44 6.32
CA LYS A 212 14.05 -41.28 5.39
C LYS A 212 13.21 -42.35 4.68
N ASP A 213 12.14 -42.83 5.31
CA ASP A 213 11.47 -44.06 4.85
C ASP A 213 10.28 -43.83 3.89
N CYS A 214 9.93 -42.57 3.57
CA CYS A 214 8.76 -42.30 2.72
C CYS A 214 8.92 -41.04 1.85
N VAL A 215 9.38 -41.24 0.61
CA VAL A 215 9.52 -40.18 -0.41
C VAL A 215 8.19 -39.45 -0.65
N ALA A 216 7.07 -40.18 -0.71
CA ALA A 216 5.75 -39.58 -0.93
C ALA A 216 5.36 -38.59 0.18
N ARG A 217 5.64 -38.91 1.44
CA ARG A 217 5.38 -38.03 2.59
C ARG A 217 6.28 -36.79 2.54
N MET A 218 7.56 -36.95 2.23
CA MET A 218 8.51 -35.85 2.07
C MET A 218 8.03 -34.86 0.99
N VAL A 219 7.70 -35.35 -0.20
CA VAL A 219 7.18 -34.53 -1.30
C VAL A 219 5.88 -33.82 -0.90
N THR A 220 4.96 -34.52 -0.22
CA THR A 220 3.69 -33.94 0.23
C THR A 220 3.90 -32.79 1.22
N PHE A 221 4.85 -32.92 2.16
CA PHE A 221 5.18 -31.86 3.11
C PHE A 221 5.86 -30.66 2.44
N TYR A 222 6.77 -30.87 1.49
CA TYR A 222 7.35 -29.80 0.69
C TYR A 222 6.27 -29.01 -0.06
N MET A 223 5.40 -29.72 -0.79
CA MET A 223 4.34 -29.08 -1.57
C MET A 223 3.35 -28.32 -0.67
N THR A 224 2.99 -28.88 0.48
CA THR A 224 2.11 -28.21 1.46
C THR A 224 2.74 -26.93 2.01
N ARG A 225 4.03 -26.95 2.39
CA ARG A 225 4.75 -25.77 2.89
C ARG A 225 4.83 -24.68 1.83
N ILE A 226 5.21 -25.03 0.60
CA ILE A 226 5.27 -24.09 -0.53
C ILE A 226 3.89 -23.48 -0.78
N LEU A 227 2.83 -24.29 -0.79
CA LEU A 227 1.47 -23.81 -1.02
C LEU A 227 1.02 -22.80 0.04
N ILE A 228 1.17 -23.14 1.33
CA ILE A 228 0.74 -22.26 2.44
C ILE A 228 1.48 -20.92 2.39
N LEU A 229 2.81 -20.95 2.22
CA LEU A 229 3.62 -19.74 2.15
C LEU A 229 3.34 -18.92 0.90
N THR A 230 3.10 -19.57 -0.24
CA THR A 230 2.72 -18.87 -1.48
C THR A 230 1.40 -18.13 -1.30
N LEU A 231 0.39 -18.78 -0.71
CA LEU A 231 -0.90 -18.14 -0.42
C LEU A 231 -0.74 -16.93 0.52
N LEU A 232 0.05 -17.08 1.58
CA LEU A 232 0.35 -15.99 2.51
C LEU A 232 1.02 -14.81 1.79
N CYS A 233 2.05 -15.09 0.99
CA CYS A 233 2.79 -14.05 0.29
C CYS A 233 1.94 -13.35 -0.77
N VAL A 234 1.10 -14.08 -1.49
CA VAL A 234 0.12 -13.50 -2.43
C VAL A 234 -0.81 -12.53 -1.70
N GLU A 235 -1.32 -12.88 -0.51
CA GLU A 235 -2.15 -12.00 0.30
C GLU A 235 -1.41 -10.72 0.74
N ILE A 236 -0.17 -10.85 1.20
CA ILE A 236 0.67 -9.72 1.63
C ILE A 236 0.94 -8.77 0.47
N VAL A 237 1.42 -9.30 -0.67
CA VAL A 237 1.74 -8.50 -1.85
C VAL A 237 0.49 -7.83 -2.40
N LYS A 238 -0.63 -8.56 -2.48
CA LYS A 238 -1.93 -8.03 -2.89
C LYS A 238 -2.34 -6.85 -2.00
N ALA A 239 -2.31 -7.03 -0.68
CA ALA A 239 -2.68 -6.00 0.28
C ALA A 239 -1.74 -4.78 0.22
N GLY A 240 -0.43 -4.99 0.10
CA GLY A 240 0.56 -3.91 -0.01
C GLY A 240 0.38 -3.08 -1.28
N LEU A 241 0.23 -3.72 -2.45
CA LEU A 241 -0.01 -3.03 -3.71
C LEU A 241 -1.36 -2.31 -3.72
N ALA A 242 -2.41 -2.93 -3.17
CA ALA A 242 -3.71 -2.28 -3.02
C ALA A 242 -3.61 -1.01 -2.17
N PHE A 243 -2.90 -1.09 -1.04
CA PHE A 243 -2.70 0.04 -0.14
C PHE A 243 -1.96 1.17 -0.86
N LEU A 244 -0.89 0.86 -1.59
CA LEU A 244 -0.12 1.83 -2.35
C LEU A 244 -0.97 2.51 -3.44
N ILE A 245 -1.64 1.74 -4.29
CA ILE A 245 -2.41 2.29 -5.42
C ILE A 245 -3.60 3.12 -4.93
N VAL A 246 -4.44 2.55 -4.07
CA VAL A 246 -5.63 3.25 -3.55
C VAL A 246 -5.23 4.43 -2.67
N GLY A 247 -4.18 4.27 -1.84
CA GLY A 247 -3.63 5.35 -1.03
C GLY A 247 -3.16 6.52 -1.88
N MET A 248 -2.40 6.27 -2.94
CA MET A 248 -1.96 7.31 -3.88
C MET A 248 -3.13 8.01 -4.56
N ILE A 249 -4.12 7.27 -5.08
CA ILE A 249 -5.33 7.84 -5.72
C ILE A 249 -6.05 8.81 -4.76
N VAL A 250 -6.29 8.39 -3.52
CA VAL A 250 -6.98 9.18 -2.50
C VAL A 250 -6.17 10.42 -2.11
N LEU A 251 -4.87 10.26 -1.84
CA LEU A 251 -4.02 11.36 -1.39
C LEU A 251 -3.76 12.37 -2.51
N LEU A 252 -3.60 11.92 -3.76
CA LEU A 252 -3.51 12.82 -4.93
C LEU A 252 -4.81 13.62 -5.07
N ALA A 253 -5.97 12.95 -5.03
CA ALA A 253 -7.26 13.63 -5.15
C ALA A 253 -7.48 14.69 -4.07
N ALA A 254 -7.15 14.38 -2.81
CA ALA A 254 -7.28 15.30 -1.69
C ALA A 254 -6.31 16.48 -1.80
N SER A 255 -5.02 16.21 -2.09
CA SER A 255 -3.98 17.22 -2.23
C SER A 255 -4.26 18.19 -3.38
N GLU A 256 -4.61 17.65 -4.56
CA GLU A 256 -4.89 18.47 -5.74
C GLU A 256 -6.22 19.21 -5.61
N GLY A 257 -7.23 18.61 -4.98
CA GLY A 257 -8.48 19.28 -4.66
C GLY A 257 -8.26 20.52 -3.79
N ALA A 258 -7.49 20.38 -2.70
CA ALA A 258 -7.16 21.52 -1.83
C ALA A 258 -6.35 22.60 -2.56
N CYS A 259 -5.36 22.21 -3.38
CA CYS A 259 -4.56 23.13 -4.18
C CYS A 259 -5.41 23.91 -5.21
N LYS A 260 -6.31 23.22 -5.93
CA LYS A 260 -7.22 23.86 -6.88
C LYS A 260 -8.14 24.87 -6.19
N LEU A 261 -8.68 24.54 -5.02
CA LEU A 261 -9.51 25.48 -4.24
C LEU A 261 -8.72 26.71 -3.78
N ASP A 262 -7.45 26.55 -3.38
CA ASP A 262 -6.56 27.66 -3.03
C ASP A 262 -6.31 28.62 -4.20
N ASN A 263 -6.10 28.07 -5.40
CA ASN A 263 -5.94 28.88 -6.60
C ASN A 263 -7.24 29.62 -6.96
N CYS A 264 -8.40 28.96 -6.84
CA CYS A 264 -9.71 29.58 -7.12
C CYS A 264 -10.07 30.70 -6.12
N ILE A 265 -9.74 30.55 -4.83
CA ILE A 265 -10.03 31.62 -3.85
C ILE A 265 -9.13 32.84 -4.07
N LYS A 266 -7.87 32.62 -4.47
CA LYS A 266 -6.91 33.69 -4.80
C LYS A 266 -7.25 34.43 -6.08
N SER A 267 -7.81 33.76 -7.09
CA SER A 267 -8.19 34.41 -8.35
C SER A 267 -9.39 35.34 -8.19
N GLY A 268 -10.25 35.14 -7.19
CA GLY A 268 -11.43 35.98 -6.92
C GLY A 268 -12.52 35.92 -7.99
N THR A 269 -12.36 35.08 -9.01
CA THR A 269 -13.25 34.97 -10.18
C THR A 269 -14.51 34.15 -9.92
N VAL A 270 -14.54 33.35 -8.85
CA VAL A 270 -15.62 32.40 -8.56
C VAL A 270 -16.33 32.74 -7.25
N SER A 271 -17.59 32.31 -7.13
CA SER A 271 -18.36 32.44 -5.89
C SER A 271 -17.62 31.82 -4.70
N LYS A 272 -17.25 32.66 -3.72
CA LYS A 272 -16.54 32.26 -2.50
C LYS A 272 -17.32 31.24 -1.71
N LEU A 273 -18.64 31.40 -1.61
CA LEU A 273 -19.52 30.42 -0.95
C LEU A 273 -19.50 29.05 -1.66
N GLY A 274 -19.44 29.03 -2.99
CA GLY A 274 -19.32 27.79 -3.78
C GLY A 274 -18.01 27.06 -3.47
N ILE A 275 -16.89 27.79 -3.41
CA ILE A 275 -15.58 27.25 -3.03
C ILE A 275 -15.62 26.67 -1.61
N LEU A 276 -16.19 27.40 -0.64
CA LEU A 276 -16.30 26.93 0.75
C LEU A 276 -17.16 25.67 0.88
N ARG A 277 -18.29 25.60 0.15
CA ARG A 277 -19.14 24.41 0.12
C ARG A 277 -18.41 23.20 -0.46
N LEU A 278 -17.67 23.38 -1.56
CA LEU A 278 -16.91 22.29 -2.17
C LEU A 278 -15.77 21.80 -1.26
N TYR A 279 -15.10 22.71 -0.54
CA TYR A 279 -14.12 22.30 0.48
C TYR A 279 -14.77 21.52 1.63
N GLN A 280 -15.96 21.92 2.07
CA GLN A 280 -16.70 21.20 3.11
C GLN A 280 -17.04 19.77 2.67
N GLU A 281 -17.44 19.57 1.41
CA GLU A 281 -17.65 18.24 0.85
C GLU A 281 -16.36 17.41 0.83
N LEU A 282 -15.24 18.03 0.41
CA LEU A 282 -13.92 17.38 0.45
C LEU A 282 -13.51 17.00 1.87
N GLN A 283 -13.84 17.84 2.86
CA GLN A 283 -13.60 17.57 4.29
C GLN A 283 -14.45 16.40 4.80
N ILE A 284 -15.73 16.33 4.44
CA ILE A 284 -16.62 15.22 4.79
C ILE A 284 -16.11 13.92 4.17
N TRP A 285 -15.74 13.94 2.89
CA TRP A 285 -15.16 12.78 2.21
C TRP A 285 -13.84 12.34 2.86
N ASN A 286 -12.91 13.25 3.14
CA ASN A 286 -11.65 12.92 3.82
C ASN A 286 -11.89 12.38 5.25
N GLN A 287 -12.87 12.90 5.99
CA GLN A 287 -13.23 12.37 7.30
C GLN A 287 -13.80 10.96 7.20
N HIS A 288 -14.66 10.71 6.20
CA HIS A 288 -15.21 9.39 5.92
C HIS A 288 -14.12 8.38 5.56
N THR A 289 -13.20 8.74 4.67
CA THR A 289 -12.03 7.94 4.30
C THR A 289 -11.16 7.63 5.51
N ASN A 290 -10.92 8.62 6.38
CA ASN A 290 -10.15 8.40 7.59
C ASN A 290 -10.79 7.33 8.47
N ILE A 291 -12.09 7.48 8.78
CA ILE A 291 -12.86 6.58 9.65
C ILE A 291 -12.90 5.15 9.10
N LEU A 292 -13.21 5.00 7.80
CA LEU A 292 -13.40 3.67 7.22
C LEU A 292 -12.10 2.95 6.91
N PHE A 293 -11.05 3.69 6.53
CA PHE A 293 -9.81 3.12 6.00
C PHE A 293 -8.57 3.50 6.83
N CYS A 294 -8.25 4.79 6.94
CA CYS A 294 -6.97 5.22 7.51
C CYS A 294 -6.76 4.76 8.96
N TYR A 295 -7.80 4.84 9.81
CA TYR A 295 -7.72 4.38 11.20
C TYR A 295 -7.34 2.90 11.34
N LYS A 296 -7.66 2.06 10.35
CA LYS A 296 -7.42 0.61 10.40
C LYS A 296 -6.13 0.21 9.70
N ALA A 297 -5.83 0.83 8.56
CA ALA A 297 -4.74 0.40 7.69
C ALA A 297 -3.41 1.13 7.97
N ILE A 298 -3.44 2.42 8.30
CA ILE A 298 -2.21 3.23 8.45
C ILE A 298 -1.42 2.85 9.71
N PRO A 299 -2.02 2.73 10.92
CA PRO A 299 -1.25 2.43 12.12
C PRO A 299 -0.40 1.14 12.04
N PRO A 300 -0.97 -0.05 11.75
CA PRO A 300 -0.15 -1.27 11.69
C PRO A 300 0.94 -1.18 10.62
N LEU A 301 0.66 -0.52 9.50
CA LEU A 301 1.64 -0.33 8.44
C LEU A 301 2.80 0.56 8.87
N LEU A 302 2.54 1.70 9.54
CA LEU A 302 3.61 2.59 9.99
C LEU A 302 4.42 1.99 11.14
N PHE A 303 3.75 1.50 12.19
CA PHE A 303 4.45 0.98 13.36
C PHE A 303 5.21 -0.30 13.05
N LEU A 304 4.54 -1.30 12.50
CA LEU A 304 5.17 -2.60 12.24
C LEU A 304 6.03 -2.55 10.98
N GLY A 305 5.67 -1.72 9.99
CA GLY A 305 6.51 -1.52 8.81
C GLY A 305 7.84 -0.87 9.15
N LEU A 306 7.88 0.13 10.05
CA LEU A 306 9.13 0.70 10.53
C LEU A 306 10.02 -0.35 11.23
N ILE A 307 9.43 -1.19 12.09
CA ILE A 307 10.16 -2.29 12.74
C ILE A 307 10.75 -3.24 11.69
N ILE A 308 9.99 -3.58 10.64
CA ILE A 308 10.51 -4.41 9.54
C ILE A 308 11.66 -3.74 8.83
N VAL A 309 11.57 -2.44 8.49
CA VAL A 309 12.65 -1.75 7.75
C VAL A 309 13.94 -1.74 8.58
N ILE A 310 13.87 -1.35 9.86
CA ILE A 310 15.01 -1.37 10.77
C ILE A 310 15.61 -2.77 10.83
N PHE A 311 14.76 -3.78 11.03
CA PHE A 311 15.17 -5.17 11.15
C PHE A 311 15.83 -5.72 9.88
N VAL A 312 15.23 -5.45 8.71
CA VAL A 312 15.73 -5.89 7.41
C VAL A 312 17.04 -5.18 7.05
N ASN A 313 17.16 -3.88 7.34
CA ASN A 313 18.40 -3.13 7.12
C ASN A 313 19.53 -3.69 7.99
N TYR A 314 19.25 -3.92 9.29
CA TYR A 314 20.18 -4.57 10.21
C TYR A 314 20.59 -5.96 9.71
N ALA A 315 19.62 -6.81 9.34
CA ALA A 315 19.88 -8.16 8.84
C ALA A 315 20.70 -8.16 7.54
N THR A 316 20.41 -7.22 6.62
CA THR A 316 21.13 -7.10 5.35
C THR A 316 22.61 -6.81 5.58
N ILE A 317 22.93 -5.88 6.48
CA ILE A 317 24.32 -5.51 6.80
C ILE A 317 25.02 -6.64 7.55
N LYS A 318 24.38 -7.21 8.58
CA LYS A 318 25.02 -8.21 9.44
C LYS A 318 25.22 -9.56 8.75
N LEU A 319 24.34 -9.92 7.82
CA LEU A 319 24.37 -11.20 7.11
C LEU A 319 25.02 -11.10 5.72
N PHE A 320 25.68 -9.99 5.41
CA PHE A 320 26.43 -9.83 4.17
C PHE A 320 27.54 -10.88 4.08
N GLY A 321 27.61 -11.60 2.95
CA GLY A 321 28.55 -12.71 2.73
C GLY A 321 28.21 -14.02 3.44
N VAL A 322 27.23 -14.02 4.34
CA VAL A 322 26.79 -15.21 5.10
C VAL A 322 25.55 -15.86 4.47
N LEU A 323 24.63 -15.04 3.95
CA LEU A 323 23.39 -15.49 3.33
C LEU A 323 23.62 -16.17 1.96
N PRO A 324 22.89 -17.25 1.62
CA PRO A 324 22.89 -17.80 0.28
C PRO A 324 22.46 -16.75 -0.75
N GLY A 325 23.19 -16.68 -1.88
CA GLY A 325 23.04 -15.61 -2.88
C GLY A 325 21.62 -15.45 -3.45
N MET A 326 20.78 -16.49 -3.42
CA MET A 326 19.40 -16.40 -3.87
C MET A 326 18.44 -15.70 -2.88
N ILE A 327 18.72 -15.77 -1.57
CA ILE A 327 17.86 -15.20 -0.52
C ILE A 327 18.34 -13.82 -0.11
N TYR A 328 19.65 -13.57 -0.20
CA TYR A 328 20.22 -12.28 0.15
C TYR A 328 19.49 -11.09 -0.51
N PRO A 329 19.13 -11.09 -1.80
CA PRO A 329 18.45 -9.96 -2.44
C PRO A 329 17.02 -9.68 -1.92
N ALA A 330 16.37 -10.65 -1.28
CA ALA A 330 15.00 -10.49 -0.79
C ALA A 330 14.92 -9.42 0.31
N ALA A 331 15.92 -9.35 1.19
CA ALA A 331 16.01 -8.38 2.26
C ALA A 331 16.11 -6.93 1.72
N PRO A 332 17.15 -6.53 0.95
CA PRO A 332 17.24 -5.18 0.39
C PRO A 332 16.07 -4.87 -0.56
N ALA A 333 15.54 -5.85 -1.30
CA ALA A 333 14.34 -5.62 -2.13
C ALA A 333 13.10 -5.28 -1.28
N SER A 334 12.90 -5.96 -0.16
CA SER A 334 11.79 -5.66 0.76
C SER A 334 11.96 -4.29 1.45
N SER A 335 13.19 -3.94 1.85
CA SER A 335 13.51 -2.62 2.39
C SER A 335 13.27 -1.52 1.35
N LEU A 336 13.72 -1.73 0.11
CA LEU A 336 13.45 -0.80 -1.00
C LEU A 336 11.95 -0.65 -1.26
N GLY A 337 11.18 -1.75 -1.25
CA GLY A 337 9.73 -1.72 -1.40
C GLY A 337 9.04 -0.91 -0.28
N ALA A 338 9.47 -1.09 0.96
CA ALA A 338 8.98 -0.32 2.09
C ALA A 338 9.38 1.16 2.02
N ALA A 339 10.63 1.45 1.61
CA ALA A 339 11.11 2.81 1.39
C ALA A 339 10.30 3.52 0.31
N VAL A 340 10.04 2.86 -0.83
CA VAL A 340 9.16 3.38 -1.89
C VAL A 340 7.77 3.69 -1.33
N LEU A 341 7.17 2.78 -0.56
CA LEU A 341 5.86 2.98 0.03
C LEU A 341 5.86 4.19 0.98
N PHE A 342 6.84 4.31 1.89
CA PHE A 342 6.88 5.41 2.86
C PHE A 342 7.25 6.75 2.21
N MET A 343 8.26 6.78 1.34
CA MET A 343 8.72 7.99 0.65
C MET A 343 7.74 8.51 -0.39
N THR A 344 6.72 7.73 -0.77
CA THR A 344 5.66 8.19 -1.68
C THR A 344 4.42 8.61 -0.90
N LEU A 345 3.91 7.74 -0.02
CA LEU A 345 2.66 7.98 0.68
C LEU A 345 2.78 9.01 1.80
N LEU A 346 3.86 9.01 2.58
CA LEU A 346 3.99 9.94 3.72
C LEU A 346 4.16 11.39 3.26
N PRO A 347 5.06 11.72 2.30
CA PRO A 347 5.14 13.08 1.77
C PRO A 347 3.84 13.53 1.09
N GLN A 348 3.17 12.63 0.37
CA GLN A 348 1.90 12.96 -0.29
C GLN A 348 0.77 13.22 0.73
N ALA A 349 0.75 12.48 1.84
CA ALA A 349 -0.14 12.73 2.97
C ALA A 349 0.14 14.08 3.64
N ALA A 350 1.41 14.41 3.87
CA ALA A 350 1.82 15.70 4.43
C ALA A 350 1.45 16.86 3.50
N LYS A 351 1.71 16.72 2.18
CA LYS A 351 1.33 17.69 1.15
C LYS A 351 -0.17 17.99 1.16
N THR A 352 -0.99 16.97 1.40
CA THR A 352 -2.45 17.14 1.50
C THR A 352 -2.82 18.06 2.66
N HIS A 353 -2.21 17.87 3.84
CA HIS A 353 -2.42 18.72 5.01
C HIS A 353 -1.98 20.15 4.76
N ASP A 354 -0.81 20.35 4.16
CA ASP A 354 -0.25 21.67 3.93
C ASP A 354 -1.02 22.45 2.88
N ASN A 355 -1.38 21.83 1.76
CA ASN A 355 -2.25 22.46 0.75
C ASN A 355 -3.60 22.88 1.37
N SER A 356 -4.16 22.03 2.23
CA SER A 356 -5.42 22.36 2.91
C SER A 356 -5.27 23.51 3.91
N SER A 357 -4.12 23.60 4.59
CA SER A 357 -3.82 24.67 5.55
C SER A 357 -3.58 26.00 4.83
N LEU A 358 -2.89 25.97 3.69
CA LEU A 358 -2.70 27.13 2.81
C LEU A 358 -4.04 27.65 2.29
N PHE A 359 -4.92 26.75 1.82
CA PHE A 359 -6.28 27.13 1.42
C PHE A 359 -7.02 27.85 2.54
N LEU A 360 -7.00 27.32 3.76
CA LEU A 360 -7.69 27.93 4.90
C LEU A 360 -7.08 29.28 5.31
N ALA A 361 -5.77 29.45 5.18
CA ALA A 361 -5.11 30.74 5.37
C ALA A 361 -5.58 31.75 4.31
N SER A 362 -5.66 31.34 3.04
CA SER A 362 -6.20 32.15 1.96
C SER A 362 -7.66 32.53 2.20
N VAL A 363 -8.51 31.60 2.63
CA VAL A 363 -9.91 31.88 3.00
C VAL A 363 -10.01 32.98 4.05
N LYS A 364 -9.17 32.96 5.09
CA LYS A 364 -9.16 34.02 6.12
C LYS A 364 -8.81 35.40 5.57
N ASN A 365 -7.95 35.46 4.55
CA ASN A 365 -7.47 36.71 3.96
C ASN A 365 -8.42 37.27 2.90
N TYR A 366 -9.03 36.40 2.08
CA TYR A 366 -9.83 36.82 0.92
C TYR A 366 -11.34 36.90 1.19
N VAL A 367 -11.83 36.34 2.30
CA VAL A 367 -13.27 36.36 2.63
C VAL A 367 -13.63 37.59 3.47
N ILE A 368 -14.46 38.47 2.87
CA ILE A 368 -14.87 39.75 3.47
C ILE A 368 -16.22 39.63 4.18
N GLY A 369 -17.13 38.79 3.68
CA GLY A 369 -18.48 38.66 4.22
C GLY A 369 -18.52 38.07 5.64
N LYS A 370 -19.33 38.64 6.55
CA LYS A 370 -19.47 38.17 7.94
C LYS A 370 -19.92 36.70 8.01
N TYR A 371 -20.87 36.31 7.16
CA TYR A 371 -21.36 34.93 7.10
C TYR A 371 -20.28 33.97 6.57
N GLU A 372 -19.70 34.29 5.41
CA GLU A 372 -18.64 33.49 4.78
C GLU A 372 -17.44 33.32 5.72
N ARG A 373 -17.07 34.38 6.45
CA ARG A 373 -16.00 34.34 7.46
C ARG A 373 -16.33 33.37 8.59
N LYS A 374 -17.57 33.37 9.09
CA LYS A 374 -18.01 32.40 10.11
C LYS A 374 -17.93 30.96 9.61
N VAL A 375 -18.30 30.73 8.34
CA VAL A 375 -18.15 29.43 7.69
C VAL A 375 -16.67 29.06 7.52
N GLY A 376 -15.84 29.97 7.02
CA GLY A 376 -14.40 29.75 6.87
C GLY A 376 -13.69 29.39 8.18
N TYR A 377 -14.11 29.99 9.30
CA TYR A 377 -13.58 29.66 10.63
C TYR A 377 -14.02 28.31 11.19
N SER A 378 -15.11 27.72 10.70
CA SER A 378 -15.54 26.38 11.14
C SER A 378 -14.84 25.25 10.37
N LEU A 379 -14.26 25.56 9.21
CA LEU A 379 -13.49 24.60 8.40
C LEU A 379 -12.20 24.20 9.10
N ARG A 380 -11.78 22.96 8.88
CA ARG A 380 -10.56 22.39 9.46
C ARG A 380 -9.67 21.81 8.37
N PRO A 381 -8.34 21.83 8.53
CA PRO A 381 -7.44 21.24 7.56
C PRO A 381 -7.76 19.74 7.41
N ILE A 382 -7.68 19.28 6.17
CA ILE A 382 -7.87 17.87 5.80
C ILE A 382 -6.52 17.18 5.71
N GLY A 383 -6.50 15.86 5.72
CA GLY A 383 -5.29 15.07 5.70
C GLY A 383 -5.53 13.64 6.16
N ALA A 384 -4.56 12.78 5.88
CA ALA A 384 -4.59 11.40 6.34
C ALA A 384 -4.25 11.34 7.84
N ARG A 385 -5.13 10.68 8.60
CA ARG A 385 -4.96 10.46 10.04
C ARG A 385 -4.39 9.08 10.31
N CYS A 386 -3.36 9.05 11.15
CA CYS A 386 -2.83 7.82 11.70
C CYS A 386 -3.51 7.56 13.05
N GLY A 387 -4.72 7.02 13.04
CA GLY A 387 -5.36 6.63 14.30
C GLY A 387 -5.59 7.81 15.27
N PRO A 388 -5.50 7.58 16.59
CA PRO A 388 -5.54 8.66 17.59
C PRO A 388 -4.26 9.51 17.61
N PHE A 389 -3.22 9.13 16.86
CA PHE A 389 -1.91 9.79 16.89
C PHE A 389 -1.88 11.13 16.14
N GLY A 390 -2.88 11.41 15.30
CA GLY A 390 -3.05 12.72 14.64
C GLY A 390 -2.97 12.66 13.12
N ILE A 391 -2.82 13.84 12.50
CA ILE A 391 -2.69 14.00 11.05
C ILE A 391 -1.21 13.93 10.67
N ILE A 392 -0.90 13.21 9.60
CA ILE A 392 0.47 13.07 9.08
C ILE A 392 0.93 14.43 8.51
N ARG A 393 2.07 14.93 8.99
CA ARG A 393 2.71 16.18 8.57
C ARG A 393 4.16 15.94 8.15
N TYR A 394 4.83 16.93 7.56
CA TYR A 394 6.24 16.79 7.15
C TYR A 394 7.20 16.54 8.31
N GLU A 395 6.88 16.99 9.53
CA GLU A 395 7.68 16.68 10.71
C GLU A 395 7.64 15.18 11.04
N TRP A 396 6.55 14.48 10.68
CA TRP A 396 6.48 13.03 10.86
C TRP A 396 7.33 12.30 9.84
N VAL A 397 7.36 12.78 8.59
CA VAL A 397 8.17 12.17 7.52
C VAL A 397 9.65 12.20 7.90
N SER A 398 10.15 13.38 8.31
CA SER A 398 11.54 13.55 8.73
C SER A 398 11.87 12.70 9.95
N LYS A 399 11.03 12.74 10.99
CA LYS A 399 11.20 11.89 12.18
C LYS A 399 11.17 10.41 11.85
N PHE A 400 10.35 9.98 10.89
CA PHE A 400 10.28 8.58 10.49
C PHE A 400 11.60 8.11 9.88
N VAL A 401 12.16 8.89 8.94
CA VAL A 401 13.47 8.58 8.31
C VAL A 401 14.60 8.63 9.34
N GLU A 402 14.61 9.65 10.21
CA GLU A 402 15.58 9.77 11.30
C GLU A 402 15.51 8.56 12.24
N THR A 403 14.30 8.14 12.62
CA THR A 403 14.08 6.98 13.49
C THR A 403 14.59 5.70 12.82
N ASP A 404 14.26 5.47 11.55
CA ASP A 404 14.74 4.30 10.81
C ASP A 404 16.28 4.20 10.82
N LEU A 405 16.95 5.30 10.47
CA LEU A 405 18.42 5.36 10.44
C LEU A 405 19.04 5.20 11.83
N ASN A 406 18.54 5.94 12.83
CA ASN A 406 19.10 5.94 14.19
C ASN A 406 18.94 4.57 14.86
N TYR A 407 17.78 3.92 14.74
CA TYR A 407 17.56 2.60 15.34
C TYR A 407 18.30 1.50 14.57
N THR A 408 18.44 1.61 13.25
CA THR A 408 19.30 0.69 12.48
C THR A 408 20.76 0.82 12.93
N LEU A 409 21.29 2.04 13.05
CA LEU A 409 22.65 2.30 13.54
C LEU A 409 22.83 1.77 14.97
N THR A 410 21.86 2.04 15.85
CA THR A 410 21.90 1.59 17.25
C THR A 410 21.92 0.07 17.33
N ALA A 411 21.11 -0.62 16.53
CA ALA A 411 21.11 -2.08 16.46
C ALA A 411 22.47 -2.62 16.00
N LEU A 412 23.08 -2.01 14.97
CA LEU A 412 24.41 -2.39 14.48
C LEU A 412 25.52 -2.17 15.52
N LEU A 413 25.46 -1.09 16.28
CA LEU A 413 26.45 -0.78 17.32
C LEU A 413 26.30 -1.67 18.56
N THR A 414 25.06 -2.04 18.91
CA THR A 414 24.77 -2.84 20.12
C THR A 414 25.13 -4.32 19.93
N PHE A 415 24.86 -4.88 18.74
CA PHE A 415 25.04 -6.31 18.46
C PHE A 415 26.25 -6.59 17.55
N ARG A 416 27.44 -6.17 18.00
CA ARG A 416 28.72 -6.42 17.31
C ARG A 416 29.13 -7.89 17.28
#